data_AF-A0A4Y2KH36-F1
#
_entry.id   AF-A0A4Y2KH36-F1
#
_cell.length_a   1.000
_cell.length_b   1.000
_cell.length_c   1.000
_cell.angle_alpha   90.00
_cell.angle_beta   90.00
_cell.angle_gamma   90.00
#
_symmetry.space_group_name_H-M   'P 1'
#
loop_
_entity.id
_entity.type
_entity.pdbx_description
1 polymer ?
#
loop_
_entity_poly.entity_id
_entity_poly.type
_entity_poly.pdbx_seq_one_letter_code
_entity_poly.pdbx_strand_id
1 'polypeptide(L)'
;MFVAVAKIKGKAKGCSSVHCILHQHALTMKKMPPFKKEALSETVKIINFIKSRPKNNRLFRILCGDMESLHTSLLLHTEIRWLFRDKSLIRLFELRNEVGIFLRDNDFVLGEKLYDER
;
A
#
# COMPACT_ATOMS: atom_id res chain seq x y z
N MET A 1 25.10 13.26 6.88
CA MET A 1 24.29 14.03 7.85
C MET A 1 23.94 13.15 9.05
N PHE A 2 24.96 12.71 9.82
CA PHE A 2 24.82 11.66 10.85
C PHE A 2 25.38 12.04 12.23
N VAL A 3 25.72 13.31 12.50
CA VAL A 3 26.45 13.68 13.75
C VAL A 3 25.64 14.54 14.74
N ALA A 4 24.40 14.94 14.44
CA ALA A 4 23.72 15.96 15.24
C ALA A 4 22.44 15.52 15.99
N VAL A 5 22.36 14.28 16.49
CA VAL A 5 21.23 13.88 17.37
C VAL A 5 21.70 13.18 18.66
N ALA A 6 22.91 13.49 19.13
CA ALA A 6 23.34 13.14 20.49
C ALA A 6 22.98 14.21 21.54
N LYS A 7 22.35 15.33 21.13
CA LYS A 7 22.15 16.52 21.98
C LYS A 7 20.74 17.10 22.01
N ILE A 8 19.70 16.27 21.90
CA ILE A 8 18.32 16.68 22.20
C ILE A 8 17.65 15.64 23.12
N LYS A 9 18.29 15.33 24.25
CA LYS A 9 17.66 14.60 25.38
C LYS A 9 17.33 15.52 26.56
N GLY A 10 17.52 16.83 26.40
CA GLY A 10 17.53 17.78 27.53
C GLY A 10 16.24 18.58 27.75
N LYS A 11 15.54 19.07 26.71
CA LYS A 11 14.51 20.10 26.91
C LYS A 11 13.45 20.10 25.80
N ALA A 12 12.45 19.23 25.90
CA ALA A 12 11.15 19.40 25.24
C ALA A 12 10.15 18.39 25.82
N LYS A 13 9.65 18.67 27.03
CA LYS A 13 8.41 18.05 27.51
C LYS A 13 7.29 18.60 26.63
N GLY A 14 6.80 17.83 25.66
CA GLY A 14 5.53 18.15 24.99
C GLY A 14 5.45 18.02 23.47
N CYS A 15 6.46 17.52 22.77
CA CYS A 15 6.33 17.30 21.31
C CYS A 15 7.09 16.06 20.87
N SER A 16 6.46 14.88 20.88
CA SER A 16 7.13 13.69 20.33
C SER A 16 6.24 12.49 19.97
N SER A 17 4.91 12.49 20.16
CA SER A 17 4.15 11.26 19.87
C SER A 17 4.13 10.91 18.38
N VAL A 18 3.87 11.87 17.48
CA VAL A 18 3.81 11.61 16.03
C VAL A 18 5.20 11.37 15.43
N HIS A 19 6.21 12.11 15.88
CA HIS A 19 7.60 11.93 15.43
C HIS A 19 8.18 10.59 15.91
N CYS A 20 7.86 10.16 17.15
CA CYS A 20 8.27 8.83 17.65
C CYS A 20 7.57 7.71 16.89
N ILE A 21 6.28 7.85 16.57
CA ILE A 21 5.53 6.86 15.80
C ILE A 21 6.15 6.73 14.39
N LEU A 22 6.32 7.84 13.64
CA LEU A 22 6.95 7.83 12.31
C LEU A 22 8.41 7.33 12.33
N HIS A 23 9.15 7.57 13.40
CA HIS A 23 10.50 7.05 13.57
C HIS A 23 10.52 5.55 13.84
N GLN A 24 9.69 5.06 14.79
CA GLN A 24 9.53 3.63 15.07
C GLN A 24 9.10 2.87 13.83
N HIS A 25 8.21 3.46 13.06
CA HIS A 25 7.77 3.02 11.76
C HIS A 25 8.93 2.84 10.76
N ALA A 26 9.78 3.85 10.62
CA ALA A 26 10.97 3.77 9.77
C ALA A 26 11.97 2.70 10.25
N LEU A 27 12.10 2.51 11.58
CA LEU A 27 12.93 1.46 12.15
C LEU A 27 12.37 0.05 11.89
N THR A 28 11.05 -0.14 12.02
CA THR A 28 10.38 -1.40 11.71
C THR A 28 10.54 -1.75 10.22
N MET A 29 10.41 -0.75 9.33
CA MET A 29 10.70 -0.94 7.90
C MET A 29 12.14 -1.37 7.66
N LYS A 30 13.13 -0.79 8.33
CA LYS A 30 14.53 -1.25 8.19
C LYS A 30 14.70 -2.73 8.54
N LYS A 31 14.02 -3.19 9.60
CA LYS A 31 14.09 -4.58 10.09
C LYS A 31 13.19 -5.58 9.35
N MET A 32 12.34 -5.13 8.43
CA MET A 32 11.40 -6.02 7.73
C MET A 32 12.12 -6.89 6.67
N PRO A 33 11.76 -8.19 6.56
CA PRO A 33 12.32 -9.08 5.55
C PRO A 33 12.17 -8.55 4.12
N PRO A 34 13.14 -8.79 3.21
CA PRO A 34 13.11 -8.29 1.84
C PRO A 34 11.85 -8.70 1.06
N PHE A 35 11.48 -9.99 1.12
CA PHE A 35 10.29 -10.51 0.45
C PHE A 35 9.01 -9.75 0.82
N LYS A 36 8.82 -9.45 2.12
CA LYS A 36 7.65 -8.68 2.56
C LYS A 36 7.70 -7.27 1.99
N LYS A 37 8.86 -6.58 2.03
CA LYS A 37 8.99 -5.22 1.47
C LYS A 37 8.65 -5.18 -0.02
N GLU A 38 9.03 -6.21 -0.77
CA GLU A 38 8.75 -6.31 -2.21
C GLU A 38 7.24 -6.46 -2.48
N ALA A 39 6.59 -7.46 -1.90
CA ALA A 39 5.14 -7.68 -2.04
C ALA A 39 4.32 -6.42 -1.70
N LEU A 40 4.81 -5.69 -0.70
CA LEU A 40 4.22 -4.44 -0.27
C LEU A 40 4.45 -3.27 -1.23
N SER A 41 5.62 -3.21 -1.86
CA SER A 41 5.90 -2.24 -2.93
C SER A 41 5.01 -2.51 -4.14
N GLU A 42 4.84 -3.77 -4.50
CA GLU A 42 3.96 -4.21 -5.60
C GLU A 42 2.50 -3.85 -5.34
N THR A 43 1.99 -4.13 -4.13
CA THR A 43 0.67 -3.71 -3.67
C THR A 43 0.44 -2.21 -3.90
N VAL A 44 1.40 -1.38 -3.48
CA VAL A 44 1.29 0.09 -3.63
C VAL A 44 1.30 0.49 -5.10
N LYS A 45 2.13 -0.14 -5.93
CA LYS A 45 2.15 0.10 -7.39
C LYS A 45 0.80 -0.21 -8.05
N ILE A 46 0.20 -1.34 -7.70
CA ILE A 46 -1.12 -1.76 -8.23
C ILE A 46 -2.21 -0.76 -7.83
N ILE A 47 -2.31 -0.44 -6.53
CA ILE A 47 -3.30 0.51 -6.01
C ILE A 47 -3.12 1.88 -6.68
N ASN A 48 -1.88 2.36 -6.80
CA ASN A 48 -1.58 3.63 -7.44
C ASN A 48 -1.91 3.61 -8.93
N PHE A 49 -1.65 2.52 -9.66
CA PHE A 49 -2.00 2.41 -11.07
C PHE A 49 -3.52 2.51 -11.30
N ILE A 50 -4.31 1.80 -10.48
CA ILE A 50 -5.78 1.82 -10.57
C ILE A 50 -6.33 3.20 -10.17
N LYS A 51 -5.78 3.82 -9.12
CA LYS A 51 -6.30 5.07 -8.56
C LYS A 51 -5.78 6.35 -9.20
N SER A 52 -4.58 6.34 -9.78
CA SER A 52 -3.93 7.54 -10.35
C SER A 52 -4.70 8.12 -11.52
N ARG A 53 -5.44 7.28 -12.26
CA ARG A 53 -6.22 7.69 -13.42
C ARG A 53 -7.73 7.58 -13.14
N PRO A 54 -8.51 8.67 -13.30
CA PRO A 54 -9.97 8.62 -13.10
C PRO A 54 -10.67 7.56 -13.94
N LYS A 55 -10.21 7.35 -15.18
CA LYS A 55 -10.70 6.30 -16.09
C LYS A 55 -10.51 4.91 -15.47
N ASN A 56 -9.31 4.60 -14.99
CA ASN A 56 -8.98 3.30 -14.40
C ASN A 56 -9.84 3.04 -13.15
N ASN A 57 -9.96 4.04 -12.28
CA ASN A 57 -10.81 3.93 -11.08
C ASN A 57 -12.29 3.71 -11.42
N ARG A 58 -12.80 4.37 -12.48
CA ARG A 58 -14.19 4.15 -12.96
C ARG A 58 -14.38 2.76 -13.54
N LEU A 59 -13.47 2.30 -14.41
CA LEU A 59 -13.55 0.99 -15.04
C LEU A 59 -13.42 -0.13 -14.00
N PHE A 60 -12.48 0.00 -13.07
CA PHE A 60 -12.32 -0.94 -11.96
C PHE A 60 -13.59 -1.02 -11.10
N ARG A 61 -14.24 0.12 -10.82
CA ARG A 61 -15.50 0.14 -10.08
C ARG A 61 -16.64 -0.57 -10.82
N ILE A 62 -16.71 -0.42 -12.14
CA ILE A 62 -17.71 -1.11 -12.97
C ILE A 62 -17.44 -2.62 -12.92
N LEU A 63 -16.19 -3.04 -13.14
CA LEU A 63 -15.78 -4.45 -13.06
C LEU A 63 -16.15 -5.08 -11.70
N CYS A 64 -15.85 -4.40 -10.60
CA CYS A 64 -16.24 -4.88 -9.26
C CYS A 64 -17.76 -4.93 -9.07
N GLY A 65 -18.53 -4.07 -9.75
CA GLY A 65 -19.99 -4.11 -9.73
C GLY A 65 -20.53 -5.31 -10.50
N ASP A 66 -19.99 -5.57 -11.68
CA ASP A 66 -20.39 -6.68 -12.55
C ASP A 66 -20.04 -8.05 -11.93
N MET A 67 -18.97 -8.10 -11.13
CA MET A 67 -18.55 -9.30 -10.39
C MET A 67 -19.20 -9.43 -9.00
N GLU A 68 -20.14 -8.53 -8.65
CA GLU A 68 -20.81 -8.50 -7.34
C GLU A 68 -19.82 -8.52 -6.15
N SER A 69 -18.67 -7.87 -6.33
CA SER A 69 -17.58 -7.92 -5.36
C SER A 69 -17.97 -7.24 -4.05
N LEU A 70 -17.40 -7.73 -2.94
CA LEU A 70 -17.55 -7.14 -1.59
C LEU A 70 -17.19 -5.65 -1.53
N HIS A 71 -16.32 -5.21 -2.44
CA HIS A 71 -15.79 -3.87 -2.48
C HIS A 71 -15.75 -3.33 -3.91
N THR A 72 -16.22 -2.10 -4.11
CA THR A 72 -16.30 -1.49 -5.45
C THR A 72 -15.12 -0.58 -5.79
N SER A 73 -14.14 -0.47 -4.89
CA SER A 73 -12.94 0.33 -5.10
C SER A 73 -11.85 -0.02 -4.11
N LEU A 74 -10.58 0.21 -4.46
CA LEU A 74 -9.47 0.07 -3.53
C LEU A 74 -9.35 1.29 -2.60
N LEU A 75 -8.65 1.16 -1.48
CA LEU A 75 -8.32 2.29 -0.61
C LEU A 75 -7.05 2.97 -1.14
N LEU A 76 -7.07 4.29 -1.33
CA LEU A 76 -5.89 5.04 -1.73
C LEU A 76 -4.93 5.10 -0.55
N HIS A 77 -3.74 4.53 -0.69
CA HIS A 77 -2.66 4.77 0.24
C HIS A 77 -2.05 6.14 -0.04
N THR A 78 -2.28 7.12 0.83
CA THR A 78 -1.35 8.24 0.96
C THR A 78 -0.15 7.75 1.77
N GLU A 79 1.05 8.08 1.30
CA GLU A 79 2.35 7.57 1.76
C GLU A 79 2.65 7.80 3.26
N ILE A 80 1.77 8.50 3.98
CA ILE A 80 1.99 9.01 5.34
C ILE A 80 1.50 8.04 6.43
N ARG A 81 0.73 6.99 6.11
CA ARG A 81 0.25 6.04 7.13
C ARG A 81 0.20 4.60 6.64
N TRP A 82 1.26 3.86 6.90
CA TRP A 82 1.18 2.39 6.83
C TRP A 82 0.26 1.81 7.91
N LEU A 83 -0.19 2.58 8.90
CA LEU A 83 -1.17 2.18 9.92
C LEU A 83 -2.52 1.68 9.35
N PHE A 84 -2.79 1.86 8.05
CA PHE A 84 -3.98 1.31 7.39
C PHE A 84 -3.68 0.11 6.46
N ARG A 85 -2.49 -0.48 6.55
CA ARG A 85 -2.06 -1.55 5.64
C ARG A 85 -2.94 -2.78 5.69
N ASP A 86 -3.42 -3.17 6.85
CA ASP A 86 -4.23 -4.39 6.97
C ASP A 86 -5.48 -4.23 6.14
N LYS A 87 -6.19 -3.11 6.26
CA LYS A 87 -7.43 -2.88 5.51
C LYS A 87 -7.22 -2.78 4.00
N SER A 88 -6.15 -2.10 3.57
CA SER A 88 -5.84 -1.99 2.13
C SER A 88 -5.37 -3.32 1.53
N LEU A 89 -4.57 -4.10 2.28
CA LEU A 89 -4.10 -5.42 1.85
C LEU A 89 -5.24 -6.43 1.85
N ILE A 90 -6.06 -6.47 2.91
CA ILE A 90 -7.25 -7.31 2.99
C ILE A 90 -8.17 -7.00 1.80
N ARG A 91 -8.45 -5.72 1.56
CA ARG A 91 -9.31 -5.30 0.45
C ARG A 91 -8.71 -5.59 -0.93
N LEU A 92 -7.39 -5.50 -1.08
CA LEU A 92 -6.72 -5.93 -2.32
C LEU A 92 -6.81 -7.45 -2.49
N PHE A 93 -6.67 -8.22 -1.42
CA PHE A 93 -6.75 -9.68 -1.43
C PHE A 93 -8.18 -10.19 -1.71
N GLU A 94 -9.18 -9.53 -1.14
CA GLU A 94 -10.60 -9.77 -1.42
C GLU A 94 -10.95 -9.46 -2.87
N LEU A 95 -10.29 -8.45 -3.46
CA LEU A 95 -10.46 -8.06 -4.86
C LEU A 95 -9.41 -8.63 -5.81
N ARG A 96 -8.68 -9.69 -5.42
CA ARG A 96 -7.54 -10.19 -6.20
C ARG A 96 -7.92 -10.66 -7.60
N ASN A 97 -9.14 -11.18 -7.77
CA ASN A 97 -9.63 -11.67 -9.05
C ASN A 97 -9.91 -10.51 -10.00
N GLU A 98 -10.63 -9.50 -9.52
CA GLU A 98 -10.98 -8.26 -10.21
C GLU A 98 -9.71 -7.50 -10.58
N VAL A 99 -8.77 -7.41 -9.64
CA VAL A 99 -7.45 -6.81 -9.87
C VAL A 99 -6.69 -7.58 -10.93
N GLY A 100 -6.66 -8.92 -10.86
CA GLY A 100 -6.00 -9.76 -11.87
C GLY A 100 -6.55 -9.52 -13.27
N ILE A 101 -7.88 -9.51 -13.43
CA ILE A 101 -8.57 -9.23 -14.70
C ILE A 101 -8.24 -7.81 -15.17
N PHE A 102 -8.38 -6.82 -14.29
CA PHE A 102 -8.14 -5.42 -14.63
C PHE A 102 -6.69 -5.18 -15.06
N LEU A 103 -5.71 -5.81 -14.42
CA LEU A 103 -4.30 -5.65 -14.76
C LEU A 103 -3.96 -6.35 -16.08
N ARG A 104 -4.57 -7.50 -16.39
CA ARG A 104 -4.44 -8.19 -17.67
C ARG A 104 -4.99 -7.34 -18.83
N ASP A 105 -6.16 -6.76 -18.66
CA ASP A 105 -6.79 -5.93 -19.69
C ASP A 105 -6.08 -4.59 -19.94
N ASN A 106 -5.16 -4.19 -19.06
CA ASN A 106 -4.42 -2.94 -19.15
C ASN A 106 -2.91 -3.13 -19.38
N ASP A 107 -2.47 -4.34 -19.78
CA ASP A 107 -1.05 -4.71 -20.00
C ASP A 107 -0.12 -4.27 -18.86
N PHE A 108 -0.62 -4.29 -17.62
CA PHE A 108 0.20 -3.91 -16.49
C PHE A 108 1.13 -5.07 -16.13
N VAL A 109 2.43 -4.86 -16.30
CA VAL A 109 3.54 -5.82 -16.14
C VAL A 109 3.52 -6.64 -14.83
N LEU A 110 2.75 -6.25 -13.81
CA LEU A 110 2.58 -7.01 -12.55
C LEU A 110 1.36 -7.94 -12.51
N GLY A 111 0.48 -7.96 -13.52
CA GLY A 111 -0.71 -8.82 -13.55
C GLY A 111 -0.40 -10.32 -13.51
N GLU A 112 0.76 -10.73 -14.03
CA GLU A 112 1.18 -12.15 -14.06
C GLU A 112 1.61 -12.68 -12.68
N LYS A 113 2.09 -11.82 -11.77
CA LYS A 113 2.58 -12.25 -10.44
C LYS A 113 1.48 -12.63 -9.45
N LEU A 114 0.21 -12.30 -9.74
CA LEU A 114 -0.91 -12.60 -8.85
C LEU A 114 -1.46 -14.03 -9.00
N TYR A 115 -1.01 -14.78 -10.01
CA TYR A 115 -1.44 -16.16 -10.28
C TYR A 115 -0.43 -17.23 -9.87
N ASP A 116 0.76 -16.85 -9.40
CA ASP A 116 1.80 -17.81 -9.01
C ASP A 116 1.69 -18.17 -7.52
N GLU A 117 0.60 -18.88 -7.18
CA GLU A 117 0.55 -19.76 -6.01
C GLU A 117 0.35 -21.20 -6.51
N ARG A 118 1.47 -21.93 -6.61
CA ARG A 118 1.52 -23.40 -6.51
C ARG A 118 2.24 -23.79 -5.23
#